data_AF-A5L0A5-F1
#
_entry.id   AF-A5L0A5-F1
#
_cell.length_a   1.000
_cell.length_b   1.000
_cell.length_c   1.000
_cell.angle_alpha   90.00
_cell.angle_beta   90.00
_cell.angle_gamma   90.00
#
_symmetry.space_group_name_H-M   'P 1'
#
loop_
_entity.id
_entity.type
_entity.pdbx_description
1 polymer ?
#
loop_
_entity_poly.entity_id
_entity_poly.type
_entity_poly.pdbx_seq_one_letter_code
_entity_poly.pdbx_strand_id
1 'polypeptide(L)'
;MKTVLPLLLLTCASVQAQPHSPELTQLLSEIHEQYELAVINKRPYSQDLPDITKLPYFLQHIDETDTVEAIRLNAYLQGLQSAYFGSATHQKRLGGGSWFCMRDTMALDPRRHPEFLEEMIWMVLEKTAKYDPQKFRRDNYAGAFMVSTEYIFEYGLQTEYPCYSPIPKSLQLNGWKY
;
A
#
# COMPACT_ATOMS: atom_id res chain seq x y z
N MET A 1 -49.63 1.09 -31.79
CA MET A 1 -49.10 1.09 -30.41
C MET A 1 -47.59 1.20 -30.52
N LYS A 2 -46.99 2.31 -30.06
CA LYS A 2 -45.53 2.54 -30.07
C LYS A 2 -44.98 2.10 -28.72
N THR A 3 -44.23 1.01 -28.71
CA THR A 3 -43.54 0.49 -27.53
C THR A 3 -42.32 1.37 -27.28
N VAL A 4 -42.37 2.18 -26.21
CA VAL A 4 -41.22 2.94 -25.72
C VAL A 4 -40.40 2.00 -24.84
N LEU A 5 -39.21 1.64 -25.30
CA LEU A 5 -38.22 0.87 -24.55
C LEU A 5 -37.63 1.81 -23.47
N PRO A 6 -37.70 1.48 -22.17
CA PRO A 6 -37.02 2.29 -21.17
C PRO A 6 -35.52 1.98 -21.25
N LEU A 7 -34.71 2.98 -21.60
CA LEU A 7 -33.28 2.93 -21.37
C LEU A 7 -33.04 2.86 -19.86
N LEU A 8 -32.62 1.69 -19.39
CA LEU A 8 -31.99 1.53 -18.09
C LEU A 8 -30.69 2.33 -18.09
N LEU A 9 -30.74 3.53 -17.48
CA LEU A 9 -29.56 4.28 -17.09
C LEU A 9 -28.88 3.49 -15.96
N LEU A 10 -27.94 2.62 -16.33
CA LEU A 10 -26.93 2.09 -15.42
C LEU A 10 -26.06 3.28 -14.97
N THR A 11 -26.47 3.95 -13.91
CA THR A 11 -25.55 4.81 -13.16
C THR A 11 -24.47 3.89 -12.62
N CYS A 12 -23.28 3.96 -13.21
CA CYS A 12 -22.07 3.38 -12.65
C CYS A 12 -21.91 4.03 -11.27
N ALA A 13 -22.29 3.30 -10.22
CA ALA A 13 -21.81 3.62 -8.89
C ALA A 13 -20.31 3.38 -8.94
N SER A 14 -19.55 4.43 -9.23
CA SER A 14 -18.13 4.49 -8.94
C SER A 14 -18.02 4.06 -7.48
N VAL A 15 -17.36 2.93 -7.25
CA VAL A 15 -16.99 2.45 -5.92
C VAL A 15 -16.25 3.63 -5.28
N GLN A 16 -16.93 4.38 -4.41
CA GLN A 16 -16.28 5.48 -3.71
C GLN A 16 -15.28 4.80 -2.77
N ALA A 17 -13.99 4.92 -3.09
CA ALA A 17 -12.93 4.61 -2.15
C ALA A 17 -13.32 5.19 -0.79
N GLN A 18 -13.21 4.38 0.27
CA GLN A 18 -13.50 4.86 1.62
C GLN A 18 -12.68 6.14 1.85
N PRO A 19 -13.31 7.25 2.28
CA PRO A 19 -12.56 8.47 2.49
C PRO A 19 -11.52 8.22 3.60
N HIS A 20 -10.25 8.50 3.29
CA HIS A 20 -9.16 8.46 4.25
C HIS A 20 -9.44 9.36 5.46
N SER A 21 -8.80 9.07 6.59
CA SER A 21 -8.88 9.95 7.76
C SER A 21 -8.42 11.39 7.43
N PRO A 22 -8.87 12.41 8.18
CA PRO A 22 -8.35 13.77 8.04
C PRO A 22 -6.83 13.84 8.20
N GLU A 23 -6.27 13.03 9.11
CA GLU A 23 -4.82 12.94 9.34
C GLU A 23 -4.09 12.40 8.11
N LEU A 24 -4.59 11.31 7.52
CA LEU A 24 -3.99 10.74 6.31
C LEU A 24 -4.18 11.66 5.11
N THR A 25 -5.37 12.24 4.94
CA THR A 25 -5.65 13.21 3.87
C THR A 25 -4.66 14.38 3.92
N GLN A 26 -4.43 14.95 5.11
CA GLN A 26 -3.47 16.03 5.30
C GLN A 26 -2.04 15.58 4.96
N LEU A 27 -1.63 14.40 5.41
CA LEU A 27 -0.31 13.84 5.12
C LEU A 27 -0.10 13.62 3.61
N LEU A 28 -1.09 13.06 2.91
CA LEU A 28 -1.02 12.81 1.47
C LEU A 28 -0.92 14.12 0.68
N SER A 29 -1.68 15.15 1.08
CA SER A 29 -1.58 16.49 0.48
C SER A 29 -0.17 17.08 0.58
N GLU A 30 0.44 17.01 1.77
CA GLU A 30 1.82 17.49 1.97
C GLU A 30 2.84 16.71 1.17
N ILE A 31 2.72 15.38 1.14
CA ILE A 31 3.61 14.50 0.37
C ILE A 31 3.51 14.82 -1.12
N HIS A 32 2.30 14.99 -1.65
CA HIS A 32 2.07 15.35 -3.05
C HIS A 32 2.72 16.69 -3.40
N GLU A 33 2.57 17.71 -2.54
CA GLU A 33 3.27 19.00 -2.71
C GLU A 33 4.80 18.81 -2.76
N GLN A 34 5.36 17.93 -1.91
CA GLN A 34 6.80 17.66 -1.95
C GLN A 34 7.24 16.98 -3.26
N TYR A 35 6.42 16.13 -3.86
CA TYR A 35 6.71 15.50 -5.15
C TYR A 35 6.79 16.55 -6.27
N GLU A 36 5.81 17.44 -6.35
CA GLU A 36 5.80 18.56 -7.30
C GLU A 36 7.03 19.46 -7.13
N LEU A 37 7.33 19.83 -5.89
CA LEU A 37 8.52 20.62 -5.57
C LEU A 37 9.82 19.89 -5.90
N ALA A 38 9.86 18.56 -5.81
CA ALA A 38 11.03 17.76 -6.16
C ALA A 38 11.30 17.78 -7.66
N VAL A 39 10.25 17.71 -8.49
CA VAL A 39 10.35 17.82 -9.95
C VAL A 39 10.82 19.22 -10.36
N ILE A 40 10.16 20.25 -9.84
CA ILE A 40 10.45 21.66 -10.18
C ILE A 40 11.89 22.04 -9.80
N ASN A 41 12.28 21.72 -8.57
CA ASN A 41 13.57 22.15 -8.02
C ASN A 41 14.70 21.13 -8.21
N LYS A 42 14.43 20.00 -8.90
CA LYS A 42 15.38 18.88 -9.06
C LYS A 42 15.97 18.43 -7.74
N ARG A 43 15.11 18.26 -6.72
CA ARG A 43 15.55 17.83 -5.39
C ARG A 43 16.20 16.44 -5.47
N PRO A 44 17.16 16.14 -4.57
CA PRO A 44 17.53 14.74 -4.34
C PRO A 44 16.26 13.94 -4.04
N TYR A 45 16.18 12.71 -4.56
CA TYR A 45 15.03 11.78 -4.51
C TYR A 45 13.96 11.93 -5.60
N SER A 46 14.04 12.96 -6.45
CA SER A 46 13.20 13.04 -7.66
C SER A 46 13.40 11.84 -8.60
N GLN A 47 14.58 11.21 -8.57
CA GLN A 47 14.87 10.00 -9.32
C GLN A 47 14.09 8.76 -8.85
N ASP A 48 13.51 8.79 -7.64
CA ASP A 48 12.76 7.67 -7.07
C ASP A 48 11.25 7.75 -7.39
N LEU A 49 10.77 8.89 -7.90
CA LEU A 49 9.37 9.07 -8.33
C LEU A 49 8.91 8.03 -9.39
N PRO A 50 9.68 7.73 -10.46
CA PRO A 50 9.29 6.74 -11.45
C PRO A 50 9.59 5.28 -11.05
N ASP A 51 10.14 5.03 -9.86
CA ASP A 51 10.45 3.67 -9.41
C ASP A 51 9.19 2.98 -8.87
N ILE A 52 8.71 2.00 -9.64
CA ILE A 52 7.50 1.19 -9.35
C ILE A 52 7.51 0.51 -7.98
N THR A 53 8.69 0.28 -7.40
CA THR A 53 8.81 -0.36 -6.09
C THR A 53 8.57 0.58 -4.93
N LYS A 54 8.51 1.89 -5.19
CA LYS A 54 8.50 2.95 -4.18
C LYS A 54 7.11 3.50 -3.91
N LEU A 55 6.92 4.02 -2.71
CA LEU A 55 5.67 4.67 -2.29
C LEU A 55 5.22 5.81 -3.22
N PRO A 56 6.09 6.67 -3.79
CA PRO A 56 5.65 7.71 -4.71
C PRO A 56 4.92 7.17 -5.92
N TYR A 57 5.44 6.11 -6.56
CA TYR A 57 4.81 5.52 -7.74
C TYR A 57 3.44 4.94 -7.39
N PHE A 58 3.32 4.31 -6.22
CA PHE A 58 2.02 3.87 -5.69
C PHE A 58 1.06 5.05 -5.52
N LEU A 59 1.45 6.08 -4.78
CA LEU A 59 0.57 7.21 -4.47
C LEU A 59 0.18 8.04 -5.70
N GLN A 60 1.00 8.07 -6.75
CA GLN A 60 0.70 8.81 -7.98
C GLN A 60 -0.25 8.06 -8.90
N HIS A 61 -0.23 6.73 -8.89
CA HIS A 61 -0.86 5.92 -9.94
C HIS A 61 -1.89 4.89 -9.44
N ILE A 62 -2.10 4.74 -8.13
CA ILE A 62 -3.04 3.75 -7.60
C ILE A 62 -4.51 4.06 -7.95
N ASP A 63 -4.88 5.34 -7.99
CA ASP A 63 -6.24 5.79 -8.35
C ASP A 63 -6.45 5.96 -9.86
N GLU A 64 -5.40 5.78 -10.67
CA GLU A 64 -5.49 5.87 -12.12
C GLU A 64 -6.10 4.58 -12.72
N THR A 65 -6.88 4.74 -13.79
CA THR A 65 -7.47 3.63 -14.54
C THR A 65 -7.06 3.71 -16.00
N ASP A 66 -6.76 2.56 -16.61
CA ASP A 66 -6.40 2.43 -18.04
C ASP A 66 -5.15 3.22 -18.49
N THR A 67 -4.27 3.61 -17.56
CA THR A 67 -2.94 4.17 -17.86
C THR A 67 -1.86 3.08 -17.88
N VAL A 68 -0.76 3.33 -18.59
CA VAL A 68 0.38 2.38 -18.62
C VAL A 68 0.97 2.23 -17.21
N GLU A 69 1.01 3.32 -16.46
CA GLU A 69 1.54 3.41 -15.11
C GLU A 69 0.68 2.61 -14.12
N ALA A 70 -0.65 2.78 -14.15
CA ALA A 70 -1.57 1.99 -13.33
C ALA A 70 -1.51 0.50 -13.65
N ILE A 71 -1.48 0.13 -14.94
CA ILE A 71 -1.35 -1.28 -15.36
C ILE A 71 -0.05 -1.89 -14.84
N ARG A 72 1.05 -1.15 -14.92
CA ARG A 72 2.35 -1.59 -14.39
C ARG A 72 2.29 -1.75 -12.87
N LEU A 73 1.80 -0.73 -12.16
CA LEU A 73 1.65 -0.76 -10.71
C LEU A 73 0.83 -1.98 -10.27
N ASN A 74 -0.35 -2.19 -10.87
CA ASN A 74 -1.21 -3.33 -10.57
C ASN A 74 -0.51 -4.68 -10.79
N ALA A 75 0.23 -4.82 -11.89
CA ALA A 75 1.01 -6.04 -12.14
C ALA A 75 2.11 -6.25 -11.08
N TYR A 76 2.78 -5.18 -10.66
CA TYR A 76 3.78 -5.23 -9.59
C TYR A 76 3.17 -5.61 -8.24
N LEU A 77 2.06 -4.97 -7.84
CA LEU A 77 1.37 -5.26 -6.57
C LEU A 77 0.86 -6.71 -6.53
N GLN A 78 0.26 -7.21 -7.63
CA GLN A 78 -0.15 -8.61 -7.74
C GLN A 78 1.03 -9.59 -7.66
N GLY A 79 2.15 -9.26 -8.31
CA GLY A 79 3.37 -10.06 -8.25
C GLY A 79 3.95 -10.12 -6.83
N LEU A 80 3.97 -8.98 -6.15
CA LEU A 80 4.42 -8.87 -4.76
C LEU A 80 3.53 -9.71 -3.84
N GLN A 81 2.21 -9.55 -3.91
CA GLN A 81 1.27 -10.34 -3.13
C GLN A 81 1.40 -11.85 -3.41
N SER A 82 1.57 -12.24 -4.67
CA SER A 82 1.81 -13.64 -5.07
C SER A 82 3.05 -14.23 -4.39
N ALA A 83 4.13 -13.45 -4.30
CA ALA A 83 5.37 -13.88 -3.68
C ALA A 83 5.18 -14.15 -2.18
N TYR A 84 4.51 -13.25 -1.45
CA TYR A 84 4.22 -13.43 -0.03
C TYR A 84 3.22 -14.56 0.23
N PHE A 85 2.20 -14.72 -0.61
CA PHE A 85 1.29 -15.85 -0.54
C PHE A 85 2.02 -17.20 -0.71
N GLY A 86 2.89 -17.31 -1.72
CA GLY A 86 3.71 -18.50 -1.95
C GLY A 86 4.66 -18.78 -0.79
N SER A 87 5.35 -17.74 -0.29
CA SER A 87 6.27 -17.82 0.86
C SER A 87 5.55 -18.30 2.12
N ALA A 88 4.41 -17.68 2.47
CA ALA A 88 3.61 -18.05 3.64
C ALA A 88 3.12 -19.51 3.55
N THR A 89 2.64 -19.92 2.37
CA THR A 89 2.18 -21.28 2.12
C THR A 89 3.32 -22.31 2.32
N HIS A 90 4.53 -22.00 1.84
CA HIS A 90 5.68 -22.87 2.00
C HIS A 90 6.19 -22.93 3.44
N GLN A 91 6.26 -21.81 4.15
CA GLN A 91 6.65 -21.78 5.57
C GLN A 91 5.70 -22.63 6.41
N LYS A 92 4.38 -22.47 6.21
CA LYS A 92 3.35 -23.26 6.88
C LYS A 92 3.47 -24.76 6.61
N ARG A 93 3.72 -25.13 5.34
CA ARG A 93 3.87 -26.54 4.93
C ARG A 93 5.13 -27.20 5.52
N LEU A 94 6.22 -26.45 5.62
CA LEU A 94 7.52 -26.97 6.06
C LEU A 94 7.74 -26.84 7.58
N GLY A 95 6.81 -26.22 8.32
CA GLY A 95 6.96 -25.97 9.75
C GLY A 95 8.09 -24.98 10.07
N GLY A 96 8.46 -24.12 9.12
CA GLY A 96 9.49 -23.10 9.32
C GLY A 96 8.99 -21.97 10.24
N GLY A 97 9.92 -21.28 10.88
CA GLY A 97 9.60 -20.07 11.64
C GLY A 97 9.15 -18.95 10.69
N SER A 98 7.96 -18.41 10.92
CA SER A 98 7.42 -17.29 10.14
C SER A 98 7.69 -15.96 10.85
N TRP A 99 7.99 -14.92 10.07
CA TRP A 99 8.18 -13.56 10.60
C TRP A 99 6.85 -12.78 10.72
N PHE A 100 5.76 -13.36 10.19
CA PHE A 100 4.35 -13.04 10.45
C PHE A 100 3.53 -14.36 10.49
N CYS A 101 2.43 -14.40 11.24
CA CYS A 101 1.63 -15.60 11.51
C CYS A 101 0.16 -15.39 11.15
N MET A 102 -0.12 -15.31 9.84
CA MET A 102 -1.48 -15.26 9.34
C MET A 102 -2.12 -16.65 9.43
N ARG A 103 -3.22 -16.78 10.18
CA ARG A 103 -3.93 -18.06 10.36
C ARG A 103 -4.51 -18.56 9.04
N ASP A 104 -5.20 -17.68 8.33
CA ASP A 104 -5.77 -17.94 7.01
C ASP A 104 -4.92 -17.32 5.92
N THR A 105 -3.93 -18.06 5.43
CA THR A 105 -3.07 -17.64 4.32
C THR A 105 -3.84 -17.45 3.01
N MET A 106 -5.10 -17.88 2.91
CA MET A 106 -5.90 -17.64 1.72
C MET A 106 -6.34 -16.20 1.56
N ALA A 107 -6.33 -15.41 2.65
CA ALA A 107 -6.49 -13.97 2.59
C ALA A 107 -5.40 -13.28 1.75
N LEU A 108 -4.23 -13.92 1.61
CA LEU A 108 -3.14 -13.42 0.76
C LEU A 108 -3.25 -13.85 -0.71
N ASP A 109 -4.15 -14.77 -1.10
CA ASP A 109 -4.22 -15.22 -2.50
C ASP A 109 -4.71 -14.07 -3.41
N PRO A 110 -3.86 -13.55 -4.31
CA PRO A 110 -4.20 -12.39 -5.15
C PRO A 110 -5.32 -12.67 -6.15
N ARG A 111 -5.70 -13.93 -6.37
CA ARG A 111 -6.87 -14.27 -7.19
C ARG A 111 -8.18 -14.19 -6.41
N ARG A 112 -8.12 -14.28 -5.08
CA ARG A 112 -9.29 -14.22 -4.19
C ARG A 112 -9.45 -12.83 -3.60
N HIS A 113 -8.34 -12.22 -3.23
CA HIS A 113 -8.26 -10.92 -2.57
C HIS A 113 -7.22 -10.04 -3.28
N PRO A 114 -7.46 -9.66 -4.55
CA PRO A 114 -6.56 -8.77 -5.29
C PRO A 114 -6.33 -7.42 -4.60
N GLU A 115 -7.26 -7.00 -3.75
CA GLU A 115 -7.24 -5.75 -2.97
C GLU A 115 -6.30 -5.80 -1.75
N PHE A 116 -5.97 -6.99 -1.26
CA PHE A 116 -5.36 -7.16 0.07
C PHE A 116 -4.08 -6.34 0.25
N LEU A 117 -3.19 -6.36 -0.73
CA LEU A 117 -1.92 -5.65 -0.62
C LEU A 117 -2.11 -4.12 -0.60
N GLU A 118 -3.03 -3.60 -1.40
CA GLU A 118 -3.39 -2.18 -1.41
C GLU A 118 -4.02 -1.78 -0.08
N GLU A 119 -5.01 -2.53 0.40
CA GLU A 119 -5.67 -2.28 1.69
C GLU A 119 -4.68 -2.30 2.85
N MET A 120 -3.72 -3.22 2.83
CA MET A 120 -2.65 -3.30 3.83
C MET A 120 -1.75 -2.06 3.79
N ILE A 121 -1.36 -1.59 2.60
CA ILE A 121 -0.57 -0.37 2.44
C ILE A 121 -1.35 0.83 3.00
N TRP A 122 -2.62 0.99 2.60
CA TRP A 122 -3.46 2.09 3.09
C TRP A 122 -3.65 2.06 4.60
N MET A 123 -3.89 0.88 5.17
CA MET A 123 -4.02 0.73 6.62
C MET A 123 -2.72 1.10 7.35
N VAL A 124 -1.55 0.73 6.83
CA VAL A 124 -0.27 1.15 7.44
C VAL A 124 -0.10 2.66 7.34
N LEU A 125 -0.47 3.28 6.22
CA LEU A 125 -0.44 4.74 6.06
C LEU A 125 -1.41 5.45 7.01
N GLU A 126 -2.61 4.91 7.23
CA GLU A 126 -3.57 5.41 8.22
C GLU A 126 -2.99 5.36 9.63
N LYS A 127 -2.43 4.21 10.04
CA LYS A 127 -1.76 4.08 11.34
C LYS A 127 -0.59 5.05 11.45
N THR A 128 0.11 5.33 10.35
CA THR A 128 1.23 6.28 10.32
C THR A 128 0.75 7.67 10.65
N ALA A 129 -0.24 8.13 9.90
CA ALA A 129 -0.77 9.47 10.03
C ALA A 129 -1.28 9.72 11.45
N LYS A 130 -1.88 8.70 12.06
CA LYS A 130 -2.43 8.76 13.41
C LYS A 130 -1.39 8.67 14.53
N TYR A 131 -0.46 7.71 14.45
CA TYR A 131 0.39 7.34 15.59
C TYR A 131 1.85 7.79 15.46
N ASP A 132 2.36 8.01 14.24
CA ASP A 132 3.70 8.56 14.00
C ASP A 132 3.65 9.62 12.88
N PRO A 133 2.92 10.73 13.05
CA PRO A 133 2.72 11.73 11.99
C PRO A 133 4.03 12.35 11.48
N GLN A 134 5.12 12.27 12.24
CA GLN A 134 6.41 12.81 11.82
C GLN A 134 7.25 11.84 10.96
N LYS A 135 6.84 10.57 10.85
CA LYS A 135 7.57 9.51 10.13
C LYS A 135 7.99 9.91 8.72
N PHE A 136 7.07 10.51 7.98
CA PHE A 136 7.28 10.97 6.61
C PHE A 136 7.63 12.44 6.50
N ARG A 137 7.51 13.24 7.57
CA ARG A 137 7.84 14.68 7.55
C ARG A 137 9.29 14.95 7.91
N ARG A 138 9.88 14.11 8.76
CA ARG A 138 11.29 14.19 9.17
C ARG A 138 12.23 14.08 7.96
N ASP A 139 13.42 14.61 8.13
CA ASP A 139 14.48 14.59 7.12
C ASP A 139 14.04 15.19 5.78
N ASN A 140 13.26 16.27 5.84
CA ASN A 140 12.69 16.96 4.68
C ASN A 140 11.95 16.02 3.73
N TYR A 141 11.08 15.19 4.31
CA TYR A 141 10.27 14.22 3.61
C TYR A 141 10.99 13.10 2.86
N ALA A 142 12.31 12.91 3.03
CA ALA A 142 13.07 11.89 2.32
C ALA A 142 12.46 10.48 2.42
N GLY A 143 11.91 10.12 3.59
CA GLY A 143 11.24 8.83 3.80
C GLY A 143 10.02 8.60 2.90
N ALA A 144 9.30 9.65 2.51
CA ALA A 144 8.15 9.54 1.61
C ALA A 144 8.56 9.18 0.18
N PHE A 145 9.78 9.56 -0.23
CA PHE A 145 10.34 9.21 -1.53
C PHE A 145 10.96 7.80 -1.55
N MET A 146 11.71 7.46 -0.50
CA MET A 146 12.64 6.32 -0.54
C MET A 146 12.02 4.99 -0.11
N VAL A 147 10.93 5.01 0.66
CA VAL A 147 10.34 3.79 1.23
C VAL A 147 9.72 2.94 0.12
N SER A 148 9.94 1.62 0.17
CA SER A 148 9.28 0.70 -0.76
C SER A 148 7.88 0.34 -0.29
N THR A 149 7.00 0.07 -1.24
CA THR A 149 5.67 -0.52 -0.98
C THR A 149 5.79 -1.90 -0.35
N GLU A 150 6.82 -2.67 -0.72
CA GLU A 150 7.17 -3.94 -0.07
C GLU A 150 7.40 -3.75 1.42
N TYR A 151 8.25 -2.81 1.82
CA TYR A 151 8.56 -2.61 3.24
C TYR A 151 7.34 -2.15 4.05
N ILE A 152 6.45 -1.35 3.45
CA ILE A 152 5.17 -0.95 4.06
C ILE A 152 4.28 -2.20 4.25
N PHE A 153 4.17 -3.01 3.20
CA PHE A 153 3.37 -4.24 3.22
C PHE A 153 3.88 -5.25 4.24
N GLU A 154 5.20 -5.50 4.27
CA GLU A 154 5.82 -6.38 5.25
C GLU A 154 5.56 -5.90 6.68
N TYR A 155 5.70 -4.59 6.90
CA TYR A 155 5.43 -4.01 8.19
C TYR A 155 3.97 -4.24 8.62
N GLY A 156 3.00 -4.02 7.73
CA GLY A 156 1.60 -4.31 7.98
C GLY A 156 1.33 -5.79 8.29
N LEU A 157 1.95 -6.71 7.54
CA LEU A 157 1.85 -8.14 7.83
C LEU A 157 2.35 -8.50 9.23
N GLN A 158 3.49 -7.93 9.62
CA GLN A 158 4.08 -8.20 10.92
C GLN A 158 3.23 -7.64 12.07
N THR A 159 2.62 -6.46 11.90
CA THR A 159 1.81 -5.84 12.96
C THR A 159 0.40 -6.39 13.08
N GLU A 160 -0.26 -6.75 11.97
CA GLU A 160 -1.63 -7.28 12.01
C GLU A 160 -1.66 -8.79 12.27
N TYR A 161 -0.62 -9.49 11.84
CA TYR A 161 -0.51 -10.93 12.01
C TYR A 161 0.80 -11.27 12.75
N PRO A 162 1.01 -10.78 13.97
CA PRO A 162 2.24 -11.07 14.69
C PRO A 162 2.25 -12.53 15.16
N CYS A 163 3.41 -13.19 15.06
CA CYS A 163 3.60 -14.51 15.67
C CYS A 163 3.66 -14.46 17.21
N TYR A 164 4.01 -13.31 17.76
CA TYR A 164 4.18 -13.08 19.19
C TYR A 164 3.58 -11.73 19.56
N SER A 165 2.90 -11.65 20.71
CA SER A 165 2.37 -10.39 21.23
C SER A 165 2.91 -10.15 22.64
N PRO A 166 3.77 -9.14 22.87
CA PRO A 166 4.35 -8.23 21.86
C PRO A 166 5.40 -8.91 20.96
N ILE A 167 5.66 -8.35 19.78
CA ILE A 167 6.71 -8.83 18.87
C ILE A 167 8.09 -8.59 19.54
N PRO A 168 8.95 -9.60 19.69
CA PRO A 168 10.30 -9.42 20.24
C PRO A 168 11.12 -8.41 19.43
N LYS A 169 11.84 -7.50 20.11
CA LYS A 169 12.64 -6.45 19.46
C LYS A 169 13.62 -6.97 18.40
N SER A 170 14.19 -8.15 18.62
CA SER A 170 15.10 -8.80 17.66
C SER A 170 14.43 -9.26 16.36
N LEU A 171 13.10 -9.31 16.34
CA LEU A 171 12.29 -9.73 15.19
C LEU A 171 11.51 -8.56 14.56
N GLN A 172 11.54 -7.36 15.17
CA GLN A 172 10.79 -6.21 14.68
C GLN A 172 11.45 -5.64 13.42
N LEU A 173 10.64 -5.34 12.41
CA LEU A 173 11.05 -4.53 11.27
C LEU A 173 11.33 -3.09 11.76
N ASN A 174 12.52 -2.60 11.45
CA ASN A 174 13.04 -1.35 12.00
C ASN A 174 12.46 -0.13 11.30
N GLY A 175 11.80 0.77 12.04
CA GLY A 175 11.61 2.15 11.59
C GLY A 175 10.19 2.68 11.78
N TRP A 176 9.22 1.82 12.04
CA TRP A 176 7.86 2.19 12.39
C TRP A 176 7.61 1.93 13.88
N LYS A 177 6.58 2.57 14.47
CA LYS A 177 6.43 2.67 15.94
C LYS A 177 5.10 2.16 16.50
N TYR A 178 4.29 1.39 15.74
CA TYR A 178 3.02 0.87 16.26
C TYR A 178 3.24 -0.20 17.33
#